data_AF-A0A653NX92-F1
#
_entry.id   AF-A0A653NX92-F1
#
_cell.length_a   1.000
_cell.length_b   1.000
_cell.length_c   1.000
_cell.angle_alpha   90.00
_cell.angle_beta   90.00
_cell.angle_gamma   90.00
#
_symmetry.space_group_name_H-M   'P 1'
#
loop_
_entity.id
_entity.type
_entity.pdbx_description
1 polymer ?
#
loop_
_entity_poly.entity_id
_entity_poly.type
_entity_poly.pdbx_seq_one_letter_code
_entity_poly.pdbx_strand_id
1 'polypeptide(L)'
;MKKVLYSLFIFTSATLFAQKNTKIKFAILEDMVGTTTLFENQKEYVKSTQAYKSANLPQKFKKFSFIADQGLTEVKFKNNVGLLDNISLAQLNEQNNLPKDTPVIIEGYEFKDTFMRIYAEIAQQVEVKDYNGVKSLFITTTAKL
;
A
#
# COMPACT_ATOMS: atom_id res chain seq x y z
N MET A 1 -25.61 14.02 -52.40
CA MET A 1 -25.69 13.68 -50.97
C MET A 1 -24.27 13.45 -50.45
N LYS A 2 -23.70 14.39 -49.70
CA LYS A 2 -22.33 14.26 -49.15
C LYS A 2 -22.44 13.66 -47.74
N LYS A 3 -21.96 12.43 -47.56
CA LYS A 3 -21.93 11.75 -46.27
C LYS A 3 -20.76 12.31 -45.47
N VAL A 4 -21.05 13.12 -44.46
CA VAL A 4 -20.05 13.57 -43.48
C VAL A 4 -19.86 12.39 -42.52
N LEU A 5 -18.74 11.67 -42.66
CA LEU A 5 -18.33 10.71 -41.63
C LEU A 5 -17.87 11.52 -40.42
N TYR A 6 -18.73 11.62 -39.41
CA TYR A 6 -18.32 11.97 -38.07
C TYR A 6 -17.53 10.81 -37.48
N SER A 7 -16.22 10.79 -37.73
CA SER A 7 -15.29 9.97 -36.97
C SER A 7 -15.22 10.52 -35.54
N LEU A 8 -16.06 9.97 -34.67
CA LEU A 8 -15.98 10.16 -33.23
C LEU A 8 -14.65 9.55 -32.75
N PHE A 9 -13.66 10.39 -32.46
CA PHE A 9 -12.46 10.00 -31.73
C PHE A 9 -12.91 9.61 -30.31
N ILE A 10 -13.16 8.32 -30.10
CA ILE A 10 -13.31 7.79 -28.75
C ILE A 10 -11.89 7.83 -28.16
N PHE A 11 -11.63 8.84 -27.33
CA PHE A 11 -10.48 8.82 -26.45
C PHE A 11 -10.68 7.63 -25.51
N THR A 12 -10.09 6.49 -25.86
CA THR A 12 -9.84 5.43 -24.88
C THR A 12 -8.77 5.96 -23.95
N SER A 13 -9.14 6.84 -23.01
CA SER A 13 -8.38 7.01 -21.78
C SER A 13 -8.53 5.72 -21.00
N ALA A 14 -7.76 4.71 -21.40
CA ALA A 14 -7.49 3.58 -20.54
C ALA A 14 -6.79 4.16 -19.32
N THR A 15 -7.57 4.44 -18.27
CA THR A 15 -7.02 4.65 -16.94
C THR A 15 -6.27 3.38 -16.64
N LEU A 16 -4.94 3.43 -16.73
CA LEU A 16 -4.08 2.35 -16.34
C LEU A 16 -4.31 2.20 -14.83
N PHE A 17 -5.28 1.36 -14.46
CA PHE A 17 -5.57 1.05 -13.08
C PHE A 17 -4.24 0.68 -12.43
N ALA A 18 -4.00 1.16 -11.22
CA ALA A 18 -2.80 0.85 -10.48
C ALA A 18 -2.71 -0.68 -10.34
N GLN A 19 -2.01 -1.33 -11.25
CA GLN A 19 -1.98 -2.79 -11.32
C GLN A 19 -1.32 -3.24 -10.02
N LYS A 20 -2.09 -3.97 -9.20
CA LYS A 20 -1.58 -4.53 -7.96
C LYS A 20 -0.26 -5.25 -8.22
N ASN A 21 0.78 -4.83 -7.53
CA ASN A 21 2.06 -5.51 -7.56
C ASN A 21 1.96 -6.73 -6.66
N THR A 22 1.48 -7.84 -7.24
CA THR A 22 1.30 -9.12 -6.53
C THR A 22 2.62 -9.78 -6.14
N LYS A 23 3.78 -9.19 -6.46
CA LYS A 23 5.09 -9.66 -5.96
C LYS A 23 5.37 -9.20 -4.54
N ILE A 24 4.72 -8.12 -4.10
CA ILE A 24 4.90 -7.59 -2.75
C ILE A 24 4.16 -8.46 -1.75
N LYS A 25 4.89 -8.87 -0.71
CA LYS A 25 4.34 -9.58 0.44
C LYS A 25 4.27 -8.62 1.61
N PHE A 26 3.05 -8.26 1.97
CA PHE A 26 2.82 -7.41 3.13
C PHE A 26 3.01 -8.19 4.43
N ALA A 27 3.42 -7.46 5.46
CA ALA A 27 3.62 -7.99 6.80
C ALA A 27 3.05 -7.01 7.84
N ILE A 28 2.59 -7.55 8.97
CA ILE A 28 1.99 -6.79 10.06
C ILE A 28 2.83 -6.99 11.31
N LEU A 29 3.33 -5.90 11.88
CA LEU A 29 3.92 -5.88 13.22
C LEU A 29 3.00 -5.02 14.09
N GLU A 30 2.52 -5.62 15.19
CA GLU A 30 1.43 -5.08 16.01
C GLU A 30 0.16 -4.82 15.18
N ASP A 31 -0.05 -3.57 14.77
CA ASP A 31 -1.20 -3.12 13.99
C ASP A 31 -0.79 -2.24 12.79
N MET A 32 0.50 -2.26 12.45
CA MET A 32 1.09 -1.40 11.42
C MET A 32 1.51 -2.24 10.21
N VAL A 33 1.35 -1.65 9.03
CA VAL A 33 1.68 -2.32 7.76
C VAL A 33 3.14 -2.07 7.40
N GLY A 34 3.83 -3.16 7.08
CA GLY A 34 5.16 -3.19 6.49
C GLY A 34 5.21 -4.18 5.33
N THR A 35 6.42 -4.53 4.89
CA THR A 35 6.67 -5.59 3.92
C THR A 35 7.54 -6.67 4.53
N THR A 36 7.52 -7.88 3.99
CA THR A 36 8.45 -8.93 4.45
C THR A 36 9.91 -8.53 4.25
N THR A 37 10.21 -7.77 3.18
CA THR A 37 11.56 -7.25 2.89
C THR A 37 12.04 -6.29 3.97
N LEU A 38 11.17 -5.38 4.44
CA LEU A 38 11.49 -4.49 5.56
C LEU A 38 11.96 -5.28 6.77
N PHE A 39 11.19 -6.30 7.19
CA PHE A 39 11.50 -7.04 8.41
C PHE A 39 12.65 -8.03 8.25
N GLU A 40 12.95 -8.49 7.03
CA GLU A 40 14.16 -9.25 6.75
C GLU A 40 15.42 -8.38 6.90
N ASN A 41 15.35 -7.11 6.50
CA ASN A 41 16.43 -6.14 6.73
C ASN A 41 16.62 -5.77 8.21
N GLN A 42 15.66 -6.14 9.06
CA GLN A 42 15.63 -5.86 10.51
C GLN A 42 15.61 -7.17 11.32
N LYS A 43 16.11 -8.27 10.75
CA LYS A 43 15.99 -9.63 11.30
C LYS A 43 16.60 -9.79 12.69
N GLU A 44 17.60 -8.99 13.04
CA GLU A 44 18.22 -8.97 14.36
C GLU A 44 17.24 -8.57 15.47
N TYR A 45 16.19 -7.83 15.13
CA TYR A 45 15.13 -7.41 16.04
C TYR A 45 13.93 -8.36 16.02
N VAL A 46 13.79 -9.18 14.99
CA VAL A 46 12.68 -10.13 14.84
C VAL A 46 12.83 -11.28 15.85
N LYS A 47 11.76 -11.52 16.61
CA LYS A 47 11.60 -12.66 17.52
C LYS A 47 10.95 -13.85 16.81
N SER A 48 9.93 -13.59 16.01
CA SER A 48 9.20 -14.63 15.27
C SER A 48 8.44 -14.05 14.10
N THR A 49 8.23 -14.86 13.07
CA THR A 49 7.31 -14.58 11.97
C THR A 49 6.28 -15.70 11.83
N GLN A 50 5.06 -15.37 11.41
CA GLN A 50 4.00 -16.32 11.14
C GLN A 50 3.27 -15.92 9.87
N ALA A 51 3.35 -16.76 8.83
CA ALA A 51 2.61 -16.55 7.60
C ALA A 51 1.18 -17.12 7.69
N TYR A 52 0.23 -16.37 7.16
CA TYR A 52 -1.17 -16.76 7.04
C TYR A 52 -1.61 -16.69 5.58
N LYS A 53 -2.38 -17.69 5.14
CA LYS A 53 -3.01 -17.69 3.82
C LYS A 53 -4.18 -16.71 3.81
N SER A 54 -4.43 -16.06 2.67
CA SER A 54 -5.56 -15.13 2.50
C SER A 54 -6.92 -15.74 2.92
N ALA A 55 -7.16 -17.00 2.53
CA ALA A 55 -8.38 -17.73 2.87
C ALA A 55 -8.55 -18.01 4.38
N ASN A 56 -7.47 -17.95 5.17
CA ASN A 56 -7.48 -18.30 6.60
C ASN A 56 -6.77 -17.26 7.46
N LEU A 57 -7.12 -15.98 7.28
CA LEU A 57 -6.64 -14.90 8.12
C LEU A 57 -7.33 -14.91 9.51
N PRO A 58 -6.57 -14.81 10.62
CA PRO A 58 -7.10 -14.57 11.96
C PRO A 58 -7.98 -13.32 12.02
N GLN A 59 -8.94 -13.29 12.97
CA GLN A 59 -9.91 -12.18 13.09
C GLN A 59 -9.23 -10.81 13.20
N LYS A 60 -8.15 -10.70 13.98
CA LYS A 60 -7.36 -9.46 14.14
C LYS A 60 -6.78 -8.91 12.83
N PHE A 61 -6.60 -9.75 11.81
CA PHE A 61 -6.04 -9.36 10.51
C PHE A 61 -7.08 -9.23 9.39
N LYS A 62 -8.37 -9.41 9.69
CA LYS A 62 -9.43 -9.28 8.67
C LYS A 62 -9.47 -7.89 8.04
N LYS A 63 -9.15 -6.84 8.80
CA LYS A 63 -9.04 -5.47 8.29
C LYS A 63 -7.94 -5.27 7.24
N PHE A 64 -6.95 -6.16 7.18
CA PHE A 64 -5.86 -6.15 6.19
C PHE A 64 -6.10 -7.12 5.03
N SER A 65 -7.27 -7.75 4.94
CA SER A 65 -7.55 -8.77 3.91
C SER A 65 -7.39 -8.25 2.48
N PHE A 66 -7.62 -6.96 2.24
CA PHE A 66 -7.51 -6.33 0.92
C PHE A 66 -6.09 -6.30 0.34
N ILE A 67 -5.05 -6.44 1.18
CA ILE A 67 -3.63 -6.52 0.79
C ILE A 67 -3.06 -7.94 0.91
N ALA A 68 -3.90 -8.93 1.22
CA ALA A 68 -3.49 -10.29 1.51
C ALA A 68 -3.49 -11.21 0.29
N ASP A 69 -3.39 -10.69 -0.94
CA ASP A 69 -3.45 -11.51 -2.17
C ASP A 69 -2.34 -12.58 -2.20
N GLN A 70 -1.19 -12.33 -1.56
CA GLN A 70 -0.10 -13.30 -1.34
C GLN A 70 -0.07 -13.92 0.07
N GLY A 71 -1.14 -13.74 0.84
CA GLY A 71 -1.16 -13.96 2.29
C GLY A 71 -0.62 -12.75 3.07
N LEU A 72 -0.56 -12.90 4.39
CA LEU A 72 0.00 -11.91 5.30
C LEU A 72 0.98 -12.57 6.27
N THR A 73 2.08 -11.88 6.56
CA THR A 73 3.04 -12.32 7.58
C THR A 73 2.87 -11.48 8.84
N GLU A 74 2.53 -12.09 9.96
CA GLU A 74 2.67 -11.46 11.26
C GLU A 74 4.15 -11.51 11.68
N VAL A 75 4.65 -10.38 12.14
CA VAL A 75 6.01 -10.24 12.69
C VAL A 75 5.88 -9.85 14.16
N LYS A 76 6.78 -10.36 14.99
CA LYS A 76 6.93 -9.95 16.39
C LYS A 76 8.39 -9.62 16.64
N PHE A 77 8.65 -8.50 17.30
CA PHE A 77 10.01 -8.13 17.72
C PHE A 77 10.38 -8.73 19.07
N LYS A 78 11.68 -8.73 19.35
CA LYS A 78 12.25 -9.00 20.68
C LYS A 78 11.79 -7.92 21.65
N ASN A 79 11.71 -8.26 22.93
CA ASN A 79 11.33 -7.29 23.96
C ASN A 79 12.34 -6.13 23.98
N ASN A 80 11.87 -4.91 24.30
CA ASN A 80 12.67 -3.69 24.41
C ASN A 80 13.31 -3.16 23.11
N VAL A 81 12.85 -3.62 21.94
CA VAL A 81 13.18 -2.95 20.68
C VAL A 81 12.20 -1.81 20.47
N GLY A 82 12.71 -0.58 20.27
CA GLY A 82 11.87 0.55 19.88
C GLY A 82 11.17 0.26 18.54
N LEU A 83 9.93 0.71 18.39
CA LEU A 83 9.25 0.56 17.11
C LEU A 83 9.97 1.41 16.07
N LEU A 84 10.13 0.86 14.86
CA LEU A 84 10.58 1.62 13.69
C LEU A 84 9.66 2.83 13.48
N ASP A 85 10.20 3.88 12.88
CA ASP A 85 9.44 5.07 12.55
C ASP A 85 8.20 4.71 11.72
N ASN A 86 7.07 5.27 12.12
CA ASN A 86 5.78 4.96 11.53
C ASN A 86 4.93 6.21 11.42
N ILE A 87 4.06 6.21 10.42
CA ILE A 87 3.27 7.37 10.02
C ILE A 87 1.88 6.90 9.59
N SER A 88 0.84 7.67 9.90
CA SER A 88 -0.49 7.38 9.33
C SER A 88 -0.55 7.83 7.87
N LEU A 89 -1.40 7.18 7.09
CA LEU A 89 -1.64 7.57 5.71
C LEU A 89 -2.24 8.99 5.61
N ALA A 90 -3.05 9.40 6.60
CA ALA A 90 -3.56 10.77 6.71
C ALA A 90 -2.43 11.80 6.88
N GLN A 91 -1.40 11.50 7.69
CA GLN A 91 -0.23 12.36 7.85
C GLN A 91 0.59 12.43 6.55
N LEU A 92 0.75 11.31 5.84
CA LEU A 92 1.40 11.30 4.52
C LEU A 92 0.64 12.14 3.49
N ASN A 93 -0.69 12.09 3.49
CA ASN A 93 -1.51 12.96 2.64
C ASN A 93 -1.25 14.44 2.95
N GLU A 94 -1.28 14.85 4.22
CA GLU A 94 -1.00 16.24 4.62
C GLU A 94 0.38 16.70 4.15
N GLN A 95 1.42 15.88 4.35
CA GLN A 95 2.78 16.18 3.91
C GLN A 95 2.89 16.40 2.39
N ASN A 96 1.94 15.86 1.62
CA ASN A 96 1.87 15.97 0.16
C ASN A 96 0.76 16.92 -0.31
N ASN A 97 0.22 17.77 0.58
CA ASN A 97 -0.85 18.74 0.29
C ASN A 97 -2.13 18.10 -0.26
N LEU A 98 -2.49 16.91 0.24
CA LEU A 98 -3.73 16.21 -0.07
C LEU A 98 -4.68 16.22 1.14
N PRO A 99 -6.01 16.15 0.93
CA PRO A 99 -6.96 15.92 2.02
C PRO A 99 -6.64 14.64 2.81
N LYS A 100 -6.76 14.70 4.14
CA LYS A 100 -6.42 13.60 5.07
C LYS A 100 -7.07 12.26 4.73
N ASP A 101 -8.31 12.31 4.27
CA ASP A 101 -9.19 11.19 3.95
C ASP A 101 -9.01 10.67 2.51
N THR A 102 -8.08 11.24 1.74
CA THR A 102 -7.78 10.79 0.38
C THR A 102 -7.20 9.36 0.41
N PRO A 103 -7.75 8.39 -0.34
CA PRO A 103 -7.17 7.06 -0.42
C PRO A 103 -5.71 7.08 -0.87
N VAL A 104 -4.89 6.22 -0.26
CA VAL A 104 -3.48 6.06 -0.63
C VAL A 104 -3.29 4.74 -1.36
N ILE A 105 -2.54 4.75 -2.46
CA ILE A 105 -2.28 3.59 -3.29
C ILE A 105 -0.86 3.11 -2.98
N ILE A 106 -0.71 1.97 -2.31
CA ILE A 106 0.60 1.37 -2.04
C ILE A 106 0.73 0.13 -2.91
N GLU A 107 1.70 0.12 -3.83
CA GLU A 107 1.97 -1.04 -4.69
C GLU A 107 0.73 -1.50 -5.50
N GLY A 108 -0.13 -0.54 -5.87
CA GLY A 108 -1.39 -0.79 -6.57
C GLY A 108 -2.56 -1.26 -5.68
N TYR A 109 -2.36 -1.37 -4.36
CA TYR A 109 -3.43 -1.64 -3.40
C TYR A 109 -3.97 -0.33 -2.85
N GLU A 110 -5.29 -0.18 -2.85
CA GLU A 110 -5.96 1.04 -2.37
C GLU A 110 -6.27 0.94 -0.87
N PHE A 111 -5.65 1.80 -0.09
CA PHE A 111 -5.85 1.98 1.34
C PHE A 111 -6.85 3.11 1.57
N LYS A 112 -8.11 2.74 1.82
CA LYS A 112 -9.21 3.69 2.08
C LYS A 112 -9.23 4.19 3.52
N ASP A 113 -8.78 3.37 4.46
CA ASP A 113 -8.65 3.78 5.87
C ASP A 113 -7.33 4.52 6.06
N THR A 114 -7.39 5.86 6.10
CA THR A 114 -6.19 6.69 6.23
C THR A 114 -5.68 6.83 7.67
N PHE A 115 -6.41 6.30 8.66
CA PHE A 115 -5.90 6.17 10.03
C PHE A 115 -4.91 5.01 10.16
N MET A 116 -4.92 4.08 9.20
CA MET A 116 -3.94 3.00 9.12
C MET A 116 -2.53 3.57 9.12
N ARG A 117 -1.65 2.93 9.90
CA ARG A 117 -0.25 3.29 10.01
C ARG A 117 0.61 2.34 9.19
N ILE A 118 1.63 2.90 8.56
CA ILE A 118 2.68 2.15 7.87
C ILE A 118 4.02 2.47 8.51
N TYR A 119 4.97 1.55 8.39
CA TYR A 119 6.37 1.87 8.67
C TYR A 119 6.90 2.83 7.61
N ALA A 120 7.45 3.97 8.02
CA ALA A 120 7.85 5.05 7.11
C ALA A 120 8.87 4.57 6.06
N GLU A 121 9.71 3.61 6.44
CA GLU A 121 10.72 2.98 5.57
C GLU A 121 10.11 2.24 4.36
N ILE A 122 8.83 1.83 4.38
CA ILE A 122 8.23 1.24 3.17
C ILE A 122 7.81 2.29 2.14
N ALA A 123 7.87 3.59 2.45
CA ALA A 123 7.53 4.64 1.51
C ALA A 123 8.73 5.08 0.64
N GLN A 124 9.33 4.14 -0.10
CA GLN A 124 10.58 4.36 -0.84
C GLN A 124 10.45 5.37 -1.99
N GLN A 125 9.31 5.36 -2.69
CA GLN A 125 8.97 6.38 -3.67
C GLN A 125 7.54 6.85 -3.45
N VAL A 126 7.34 8.16 -3.40
CA VAL A 126 6.05 8.80 -3.18
C VAL A 126 5.74 9.74 -4.34
N GLU A 127 4.58 9.57 -4.97
CA GLU A 127 4.15 10.39 -6.11
C GLU A 127 2.68 10.78 -5.95
N VAL A 128 2.31 12.00 -6.30
CA VAL A 128 0.90 12.40 -6.40
C VAL A 128 0.43 12.20 -7.84
N LYS A 129 -0.59 11.36 -8.05
CA LYS A 129 -1.15 11.05 -9.37
C LYS A 129 -2.66 11.18 -9.37
N ASP A 130 -3.24 11.41 -10.54
CA ASP A 130 -4.70 11.28 -10.70
C ASP A 130 -5.09 9.81 -10.61
N TYR A 131 -6.07 9.50 -9.77
CA TYR A 131 -6.68 8.20 -9.64
C TYR A 131 -8.20 8.37 -9.57
N ASN A 132 -8.88 7.96 -10.63
CA ASN A 132 -10.33 8.12 -10.78
C ASN A 132 -10.81 9.58 -10.63
N GLY A 133 -10.05 10.55 -11.15
CA GLY A 133 -10.39 11.98 -11.07
C GLY A 133 -10.06 12.62 -9.72
N VAL A 134 -9.38 11.89 -8.83
CA VAL A 134 -8.93 12.39 -7.52
C VAL A 134 -7.41 12.30 -7.45
N LYS A 135 -6.75 13.41 -7.12
CA LYS A 135 -5.31 13.39 -6.83
C LYS A 135 -5.08 12.54 -5.58
N SER A 136 -4.35 11.45 -5.74
CA SER A 136 -4.10 10.47 -4.69
C SER A 136 -2.60 10.22 -4.55
N LEU A 137 -2.19 9.80 -3.37
CA LEU A 137 -0.80 9.47 -3.08
C LEU A 137 -0.50 8.04 -3.55
N PHE A 138 0.58 7.86 -4.29
CA PHE A 138 1.08 6.58 -4.77
C PHE A 138 2.41 6.27 -4.12
N ILE A 139 2.51 5.12 -3.48
CA ILE A 139 3.68 4.66 -2.76
C ILE A 139 4.21 3.38 -3.44
N THR A 140 5.50 3.41 -3.78
CA THR A 140 6.27 2.21 -4.14
C THR A 140 7.20 1.87 -2.99
N THR A 141 7.23 0.60 -2.62
CA THR A 141 7.94 0.02 -1.47
C THR A 141 9.31 -0.55 -1.79
N THR A 142 9.61 -0.69 -3.07
CA THR A 142 10.95 -1.00 -3.57
C THR A 142 11.49 0.21 -4.32
N ALA A 143 12.70 0.65 -3.99
CA ALA A 143 13.39 1.65 -4.80
C ALA A 143 13.56 1.12 -6.24
N LYS A 144 13.34 1.97 -7.25
CA LYS A 144 13.79 1.66 -8.61
C LYS A 144 15.32 1.68 -8.58
N LEU A 145 15.95 0.55 -8.89
CA LEU A 145 17.38 0.45 -9.18
C LEU A 145 17.73 1.26 -10.42
#